data_AF-A0A179F6T4-F1
#
_entry.id   AF-A0A179F6T4-F1
#
_cell.length_a   1.000
_cell.length_b   1.000
_cell.length_c   1.000
_cell.angle_alpha   90.00
_cell.angle_beta   90.00
_cell.angle_gamma   90.00
#
_symmetry.space_group_name_H-M   'P 1'
#
loop_
_entity.id
_entity.type
_entity.pdbx_description
1 polymer ?
#
loop_
_entity_poly.entity_id
_entity_poly.type
_entity_poly.pdbx_seq_one_letter_code
_entity_poly.pdbx_strand_id
1 'polypeptide(L)' 'MSLSTVNNAPVNANATENEVPVNQIAGSTRCAKDGCNNWAEANSRFCSSHQG' A
#
# COMPACT_ATOMS: atom_id res chain seq x y z
N MET A 1 -32.01 29.89 -13.02
CA MET A 1 -30.87 29.55 -12.15
C MET A 1 -30.85 28.04 -12.06
N SER A 2 -30.12 27.39 -12.97
CA SER A 2 -30.20 25.94 -13.15
C SER A 2 -29.38 25.24 -12.07
N LEU A 3 -30.04 24.40 -11.29
CA LEU A 3 -29.47 23.60 -10.22
C LEU A 3 -28.49 22.59 -10.85
N SER A 4 -27.19 22.82 -10.70
CA SER A 4 -26.17 21.84 -11.08
C SER A 4 -26.26 20.67 -10.10
N THR A 5 -26.88 19.57 -10.53
CA THR A 5 -26.87 18.31 -9.79
C THR A 5 -25.42 17.84 -9.65
N VAL A 6 -24.84 18.01 -8.46
CA VAL A 6 -23.58 17.35 -8.11
C VAL A 6 -23.90 15.86 -8.03
N ASN A 7 -23.55 15.13 -9.07
CA ASN A 7 -23.65 13.68 -9.08
C ASN A 7 -22.52 13.12 -8.21
N ASN A 8 -22.76 12.97 -6.90
CA ASN A 8 -21.92 12.17 -6.02
C ASN A 8 -22.11 10.69 -6.36
N ALA A 9 -21.56 10.26 -7.50
CA ALA A 9 -21.38 8.84 -7.75
C ALA A 9 -20.48 8.29 -6.64
N PRO A 10 -20.86 7.23 -5.92
CA PRO A 10 -19.94 6.56 -5.02
C PRO A 10 -18.80 6.05 -5.90
N VAL A 11 -17.60 6.60 -5.69
CA VAL A 11 -16.41 5.97 -6.26
C VAL A 11 -16.38 4.57 -5.67
N ASN A 12 -16.59 3.57 -6.51
CA ASN A 12 -16.32 2.20 -6.13
C ASN A 12 -14.81 2.12 -5.98
N ALA A 13 -14.31 2.44 -4.80
CA ALA A 13 -13.01 1.99 -4.38
C ALA A 13 -13.09 0.46 -4.34
N ASN A 14 -12.99 -0.17 -5.51
CA ASN A 14 -12.49 -1.52 -5.64
C ASN A 14 -10.99 -1.41 -5.33
N ALA A 15 -10.67 -1.01 -4.10
CA ALA A 15 -9.59 -1.65 -3.41
C ALA A 15 -10.00 -3.11 -3.47
N THR A 16 -9.41 -3.84 -4.39
CA THR A 16 -9.26 -5.27 -4.19
C THR A 16 -8.41 -5.39 -2.94
N GLU A 17 -9.04 -5.18 -1.78
CA GLU A 17 -8.70 -5.84 -0.53
C GLU A 17 -9.00 -7.32 -0.80
N ASN A 18 -8.18 -7.90 -1.67
CA ASN A 18 -7.71 -9.23 -1.38
C ASN A 18 -7.18 -9.03 0.04
N GLU A 19 -7.90 -9.55 1.02
CA GLU A 19 -7.55 -9.55 2.43
C GLU A 19 -6.26 -10.34 2.55
N VAL A 20 -5.19 -9.79 1.97
CA VAL A 20 -3.83 -10.19 2.20
C VAL A 20 -3.73 -9.94 3.68
N PRO A 21 -3.69 -10.99 4.51
CA PRO A 21 -3.58 -10.79 5.94
C PRO A 21 -2.38 -9.87 6.09
N VAL A 22 -2.53 -8.78 6.85
CA VAL A 22 -1.49 -7.76 7.12
C VAL A 22 -0.22 -8.39 7.77
N ASN A 23 -0.22 -9.71 7.89
CA ASN A 23 0.85 -10.60 8.28
C ASN A 23 1.53 -11.35 7.12
N GLN A 24 1.28 -11.01 5.84
CA GLN A 24 2.18 -11.38 4.76
C GLN A 24 3.50 -10.63 4.97
N ILE A 25 4.43 -11.28 5.66
CA ILE A 25 5.86 -11.16 5.41
C ILE A 25 6.08 -11.58 3.95
N ALA A 26 5.67 -10.71 3.03
CA ALA A 26 5.84 -10.93 1.61
C ALA A 26 7.34 -10.86 1.35
N GLY A 27 7.91 -11.96 0.85
CA GLY A 27 9.29 -12.05 0.37
C GLY A 27 9.60 -11.14 -0.83
N SER A 28 8.79 -10.11 -1.05
CA SER A 28 8.90 -9.10 -2.09
C SER A 28 8.29 -7.77 -1.60
N THR A 29 8.46 -7.41 -0.33
CA THR A 29 8.04 -6.09 0.19
C THR A 29 9.15 -5.07 -0.04
N ARG A 30 8.78 -3.81 -0.31
CA ARG A 30 9.75 -2.70 -0.30
C ARG A 30 10.13 -2.34 1.12
N CYS A 31 11.31 -1.75 1.29
CA CYS A 31 11.73 -1.24 2.58
C CYS A 31 10.70 -0.23 3.11
N ALA A 32 10.27 -0.40 4.36
CA ALA A 32 9.32 0.47 5.05
C ALA A 32 9.89 1.86 5.42
N LYS A 33 11.15 2.13 5.10
CA LYS A 33 11.75 3.46 5.29
C LYS A 33 11.20 4.40 4.22
N ASP A 34 10.68 5.54 4.66
CA ASP A 34 10.20 6.58 3.76
C ASP A 34 11.31 7.03 2.79
N GLY A 35 10.98 7.08 1.50
CA GLY A 35 11.93 7.37 0.43
C GLY A 35 12.92 6.26 0.07
N CYS A 36 12.80 5.05 0.65
CA CYS A 36 13.67 3.93 0.32
C CYS A 36 13.04 3.01 -0.74
N ASN A 37 13.70 2.89 -1.90
CA ASN A 37 13.25 2.03 -3.00
C ASN A 37 13.89 0.62 -2.99
N ASN A 38 14.67 0.30 -1.95
CA ASN A 38 15.31 -1.01 -1.84
C ASN A 38 14.30 -2.09 -1.45
N TRP A 39 14.60 -3.33 -1.82
CA TRP A 39 13.84 -4.49 -1.37
C TRP A 39 14.11 -4.75 0.11
N ALA A 40 13.05 -5.08 0.85
CA ALA A 40 13.20 -5.54 2.22
C ALA A 40 13.85 -6.94 2.22
N GLU A 41 14.66 -7.21 3.23
CA GLU A 41 15.24 -8.53 3.42
C GLU A 41 14.13 -9.54 3.74
N ALA A 42 14.37 -10.82 3.40
CA ALA A 42 13.44 -11.89 3.72
C ALA A 42 13.18 -11.95 5.23
N ASN A 43 11.90 -12.04 5.63
CA ASN A 43 11.42 -11.94 7.02
C ASN A 43 11.58 -10.55 7.68
N SER A 44 11.76 -9.50 6.89
CA SER A 44 11.85 -8.14 7.40
C SER A 44 11.02 -7.14 6.61
N ARG A 45 10.77 -6.00 7.27
CA ARG A 45 10.19 -4.80 6.66
C ARG A 45 11.26 -3.83 6.16
N PHE A 46 12.55 -4.07 6.41
CA PHE A 46 13.64 -3.17 6.05
C PHE A 46 14.65 -3.85 5.11
N CYS A 47 15.32 -3.07 4.26
CA CYS A 47 16.43 -3.56 3.43
C CYS A 47 17.69 -3.72 4.28
N SER A 48 18.70 -4.46 3.82
CA SER A 48 20.00 -4.62 4.50
C SER A 48 20.65 -3.32 4.98
N SER A 49 20.44 -2.18 4.32
CA SER A 49 20.95 -0.87 4.79
C SER A 49 20.16 -0.24 5.94
N HIS A 50 18.91 -0.65 6.17
CA HIS A 50 18.02 -0.13 7.22
C HIS A 50 17.59 -1.20 8.23
N GLN A 51 17.94 -2.44 7.97
CA GLN A 51 17.89 -3.57 8.87
C GLN A 51 19.11 -3.45 9.78
N GLY A 52 18.97 -2.68 10.86
CA GLY A 52 20.01 -2.55 11.87
C GLY A 52 20.42 -3.89 12.46
#